data_AF-A0A2S8PU25-F1
#
_entry.id   AF-A0A2S8PU25-F1
#
_cell.length_a   1.000
_cell.length_b   1.000
_cell.length_c   1.000
_cell.angle_alpha   90.00
_cell.angle_beta   90.00
_cell.angle_gamma   90.00
#
_symmetry.space_group_name_H-M   'P 1'
#
loop_
_entity.id
_entity.type
_entity.pdbx_description
1 polymer ?
#
loop_
_entity_poly.entity_id
_entity_poly.type
_entity_poly.pdbx_seq_one_letter_code
_entity_poly.pdbx_strand_id
1 'polypeptide(L)'
;MKTEVDLIYFEKNREEKTQLSKYYVSHTNSKTILEQILVIEKDRFGRYTPKMEFTDFPELESEKEAALKLADWMRRMSEAIEDHWQDKKQYPEPASLAEQWKALPSQSK
;
A
#
# COMPACT_ATOMS: atom_id res chain seq x y z
N MET A 1 4.26 16.05 3.72
CA MET A 1 4.57 15.00 2.73
C MET A 1 3.25 14.40 2.28
N LYS A 2 3.18 13.84 1.08
CA LYS A 2 1.99 13.10 0.63
C LYS A 2 2.43 11.70 0.22
N THR A 3 1.73 10.70 0.72
CA THR A 3 1.87 9.29 0.36
C THR A 3 0.60 8.85 -0.34
N GLU A 4 0.74 7.94 -1.29
CA GLU A 4 -0.38 7.39 -2.07
C GLU A 4 -0.07 5.93 -2.37
N VAL A 5 -1.05 5.07 -2.12
CA VAL A 5 -0.92 3.63 -2.32
C VAL A 5 -2.21 3.10 -2.91
N ASP A 6 -2.11 2.59 -4.14
CA ASP A 6 -3.26 2.14 -4.93
C ASP A 6 -3.08 0.70 -5.36
N LEU A 7 -4.14 -0.10 -5.19
CA LEU A 7 -4.18 -1.45 -5.76
C LEU A 7 -4.37 -1.34 -7.28
N ILE A 8 -3.32 -1.64 -8.04
CA ILE A 8 -3.34 -1.56 -9.52
C ILE A 8 -3.57 -2.89 -10.20
N TYR A 9 -3.31 -4.01 -9.50
CA TYR A 9 -3.52 -5.35 -10.05
C TYR A 9 -3.94 -6.32 -8.96
N PHE A 10 -4.93 -7.14 -9.26
CA PHE A 10 -5.38 -8.21 -8.38
C PHE A 10 -5.74 -9.45 -9.18
N GLU A 11 -5.16 -10.58 -8.79
CA GLU A 11 -5.47 -11.89 -9.36
C GLU A 11 -5.68 -12.90 -8.22
N LYS A 12 -6.66 -13.78 -8.39
CA LYS A 12 -6.96 -14.83 -7.43
C LYS A 12 -7.30 -16.12 -8.15
N ASN A 13 -6.44 -17.12 -8.02
CA ASN A 13 -6.70 -18.46 -8.51
C ASN A 13 -7.37 -19.28 -7.40
N ARG A 14 -8.64 -19.67 -7.62
CA ARG A 14 -9.41 -20.44 -6.63
C ARG A 14 -8.99 -21.92 -6.58
N GLU A 15 -8.59 -22.48 -7.71
CA GLU A 15 -8.18 -23.88 -7.82
C GLU A 15 -6.83 -24.08 -7.13
N GLU A 16 -5.87 -23.21 -7.43
CA GLU A 16 -4.54 -23.25 -6.84
C GLU A 16 -4.49 -22.59 -5.45
N LYS A 17 -5.57 -21.92 -5.03
CA LYS A 17 -5.68 -21.15 -3.78
C LYS A 17 -4.61 -20.06 -3.63
N THR A 18 -4.14 -19.52 -4.75
CA THR A 18 -3.13 -18.44 -4.79
C THR A 18 -3.78 -17.08 -5.00
N GLN A 19 -3.04 -16.04 -4.65
CA GLN A 19 -3.44 -14.65 -4.88
C GLN A 19 -2.20 -13.81 -5.21
N LEU A 20 -2.34 -12.87 -6.12
CA LEU A 20 -1.33 -11.86 -6.43
C LEU A 20 -1.98 -10.48 -6.33
N SER A 21 -1.35 -9.57 -5.61
CA SER A 21 -1.80 -8.19 -5.49
C SER A 21 -0.61 -7.27 -5.74
N LYS A 22 -0.74 -6.34 -6.68
CA LYS A 22 0.28 -5.32 -6.94
C LYS A 22 -0.28 -3.95 -6.60
N TYR A 23 0.49 -3.20 -5.84
CA TYR A 23 0.18 -1.85 -5.42
C TYR A 23 1.18 -0.90 -6.02
N TYR A 24 0.69 0.19 -6.57
CA TYR A 24 1.50 1.36 -6.87
C TYR A 24 1.70 2.14 -5.57
N VAL A 25 2.95 2.46 -5.25
CA VAL A 25 3.34 3.17 -4.03
C VAL A 25 4.07 4.44 -4.44
N SER A 26 3.50 5.60 -4.11
CA SER A 26 4.12 6.90 -4.34
C SER A 26 4.37 7.60 -3.00
N HIS A 27 5.58 8.12 -2.87
CA HIS A 27 5.95 9.03 -1.78
C HIS A 27 6.49 10.32 -2.38
N THR A 28 5.78 11.42 -2.15
CA THR A 28 6.22 12.76 -2.55
C THR A 28 6.65 13.56 -1.33
N ASN A 29 7.93 13.97 -1.33
CA ASN A 29 8.39 15.07 -0.50
C ASN A 29 8.40 16.36 -1.33
N SER A 30 8.55 17.52 -0.70
CA SER A 30 8.52 18.83 -1.37
C SER A 30 9.61 19.06 -2.42
N LYS A 31 10.48 18.07 -2.70
CA LYS A 31 11.59 18.14 -3.65
C LYS A 31 11.56 17.03 -4.70
N THR A 32 11.13 15.82 -4.36
CA THR A 32 11.24 14.62 -5.20
C THR A 32 10.06 13.69 -5.00
N ILE A 33 9.67 13.02 -6.08
CA ILE A 33 8.67 11.95 -6.09
C ILE A 33 9.42 10.62 -6.22
N LEU A 34 8.98 9.60 -5.48
CA LEU A 34 9.49 8.23 -5.58
C LEU A 34 8.29 7.31 -5.76
N GLU A 35 8.29 6.56 -6.86
CA GLU A 35 7.18 5.73 -7.29
C GLU A 35 7.69 4.32 -7.53
N GLN A 36 7.13 3.33 -6.84
CA GLN A 36 7.59 1.94 -6.87
C GLN A 36 6.41 0.97 -6.81
N ILE A 37 6.65 -0.31 -7.12
CA ILE A 37 5.62 -1.35 -7.08
C ILE A 37 5.84 -2.28 -5.88
N LEU A 38 4.82 -2.39 -5.02
CA LEU A 38 4.73 -3.39 -3.97
C LEU A 38 3.91 -4.59 -4.48
N VAL A 39 4.52 -5.76 -4.47
CA VAL A 39 3.89 -7.02 -4.84
C VAL A 39 3.66 -7.87 -3.58
N ILE A 40 2.43 -8.35 -3.40
CA ILE A 40 2.08 -9.28 -2.32
C ILE A 40 1.52 -10.55 -2.96
N GLU A 41 2.29 -11.63 -2.85
CA GLU A 41 1.88 -12.97 -3.27
C GLU A 41 1.33 -13.75 -2.08
N LYS A 42 0.30 -14.56 -2.31
CA LYS A 42 -0.20 -15.56 -1.37
C LYS A 42 -0.05 -16.93 -2.01
N ASP A 43 0.64 -17.84 -1.32
CA ASP A 43 0.77 -19.22 -1.75
C ASP A 43 -0.49 -20.06 -1.44
N ARG A 44 -0.52 -21.28 -1.97
CA ARG A 44 -1.61 -22.25 -1.75
C ARG A 44 -1.83 -22.64 -0.28
N PHE A 45 -0.82 -22.42 0.57
CA PHE A 45 -0.85 -22.70 2.00
C PHE A 45 -1.28 -21.49 2.83
N GLY A 46 -1.54 -20.35 2.18
CA GLY A 46 -1.94 -19.12 2.82
C GLY A 46 -0.78 -18.27 3.36
N ARG A 47 0.47 -18.57 3.01
CA ARG A 47 1.64 -17.75 3.35
C ARG A 47 1.74 -16.57 2.40
N TYR A 48 2.08 -15.41 2.94
CA TYR A 48 2.28 -14.20 2.16
C TYR A 48 3.77 -13.91 1.94
N THR A 49 4.13 -13.57 0.71
CA THR A 49 5.48 -13.15 0.33
C THR A 49 5.39 -11.74 -0.26
N PRO A 50 5.73 -10.70 0.53
CA PRO A 50 5.84 -9.34 0.02
C PRO A 50 7.17 -9.13 -0.72
N LYS A 51 7.15 -8.36 -1.79
CA LYS A 51 8.32 -7.94 -2.57
C LYS A 51 8.15 -6.48 -2.98
N MET A 52 9.21 -5.70 -2.91
CA MET A 52 9.26 -4.36 -3.49
C MET A 52 10.14 -4.41 -4.74
N GLU A 53 9.63 -3.95 -5.86
CA GLU A 53 10.39 -3.80 -7.09
C GLU A 53 10.88 -2.35 -7.17
N PHE A 54 12.19 -2.15 -6.97
CA PHE A 54 12.81 -0.84 -7.14
C PHE A 54 13.26 -0.65 -8.59
N THR A 55 12.52 0.16 -9.35
CA THR A 55 12.86 0.56 -10.70
C THR A 55 13.53 1.94 -10.71
N ASP A 56 14.27 2.23 -11.79
CA ASP A 56 14.87 3.55 -12.05
C ASP A 56 15.82 4.04 -10.93
N PHE A 57 16.52 3.10 -10.30
CA PHE A 57 17.52 3.42 -9.29
C PHE A 57 18.65 4.26 -9.92
N PRO A 58 19.03 5.40 -9.32
CA PRO A 58 20.00 6.30 -9.94
C PRO A 58 21.38 5.65 -10.03
N GLU A 59 22.11 5.98 -11.09
CA GLU A 59 23.53 5.66 -11.21
C GLU A 59 24.32 6.48 -10.19
N LEU A 60 25.14 5.81 -9.38
CA LEU A 60 25.92 6.41 -8.30
C LEU A 60 27.36 5.91 -8.37
N GLU A 61 28.31 6.77 -7.99
CA GLU A 61 29.74 6.53 -8.20
C GLU A 61 30.37 5.65 -7.12
N SER A 62 29.67 5.40 -6.01
CA SER A 62 30.18 4.58 -4.90
C SER A 62 29.14 3.62 -4.31
N GLU A 63 29.62 2.47 -3.84
CA GLU A 63 28.82 1.47 -3.11
C GLU A 63 28.12 2.10 -1.90
N LYS A 64 28.83 2.97 -1.18
CA LYS A 64 28.29 3.66 0.00
C LYS A 64 27.11 4.56 -0.35
N GLU A 65 27.21 5.34 -1.42
CA GLU A 65 26.11 6.19 -1.87
C GLU A 65 24.92 5.36 -2.33
N ALA A 66 25.15 4.27 -3.06
CA ALA A 66 24.10 3.35 -3.48
C ALA A 66 23.36 2.75 -2.27
N ALA A 67 24.09 2.26 -1.27
CA ALA A 67 23.50 1.71 -0.05
C ALA A 67 22.67 2.75 0.70
N LEU A 68 23.18 3.98 0.86
CA LEU A 68 22.46 5.05 1.54
C LEU A 68 21.22 5.51 0.76
N LYS A 69 21.30 5.55 -0.58
CA LYS A 69 20.17 5.91 -1.43
C LYS A 69 19.07 4.86 -1.38
N LEU A 70 19.43 3.58 -1.38
CA LEU A 70 18.48 2.48 -1.18
C LEU A 70 17.80 2.57 0.19
N ALA A 71 18.57 2.85 1.24
CA ALA A 71 18.00 3.02 2.58
C ALA A 71 16.99 4.19 2.65
N ASP A 72 17.28 5.32 1.99
CA ASP A 72 16.33 6.43 1.90
C ASP A 72 15.05 6.04 1.15
N TRP A 73 15.18 5.31 0.04
CA TRP A 73 14.04 4.79 -0.71
C TRP A 73 13.19 3.84 0.14
N MET A 74 13.81 2.89 0.83
CA MET A 74 13.12 1.96 1.73
C MET A 74 12.39 2.69 2.85
N ARG A 75 13.00 3.71 3.46
CA ARG A 75 12.35 4.52 4.51
C ARG A 75 11.10 5.22 3.98
N ARG A 76 11.18 5.86 2.82
CA ARG A 76 10.04 6.55 2.19
C ARG A 76 8.91 5.59 1.84
N MET A 77 9.25 4.37 1.40
CA MET A 77 8.25 3.33 1.11
C MET A 77 7.62 2.77 2.39
N SER A 78 8.39 2.60 3.47
CA SER A 78 7.85 2.23 4.78
C SER A 78 6.83 3.25 5.25
N GLU A 79 7.13 4.55 5.19
CA GLU A 79 6.19 5.61 5.53
C GLU A 79 4.89 5.52 4.70
N ALA A 80 4.99 5.33 3.38
CA ALA A 80 3.81 5.23 2.51
C ALA A 80 2.94 3.99 2.78
N ILE A 81 3.58 2.83 3.02
CA ILE A 81 2.88 1.59 3.34
C ILE A 81 2.23 1.69 4.72
N GLU A 82 2.95 2.19 5.73
CA GLU A 82 2.40 2.36 7.07
C GLU A 82 1.22 3.30 7.07
N ASP A 83 1.32 4.45 6.40
CA ASP A 83 0.21 5.38 6.24
C ASP A 83 -1.03 4.69 5.65
N HIS A 84 -0.90 3.97 4.51
CA HIS A 84 -2.04 3.32 3.85
C HIS A 84 -2.74 2.26 4.73
N TRP A 85 -1.96 1.47 5.49
CA TRP A 85 -2.52 0.38 6.29
C TRP A 85 -2.90 0.77 7.72
N GLN A 86 -2.30 1.82 8.29
CA GLN A 86 -2.68 2.37 9.60
C GLN A 86 -3.88 3.31 9.51
N ASP A 87 -4.09 3.98 8.37
CA ASP A 87 -5.23 4.88 8.13
C ASP A 87 -6.55 4.13 7.83
N LYS A 88 -6.54 2.78 7.83
CA LYS A 88 -7.75 1.94 7.82
C LYS A 88 -8.56 1.97 9.14
N LYS A 89 -8.39 3.00 9.96
CA LYS A 89 -9.35 3.36 11.03
C LYS A 89 -10.58 4.11 10.50
N GLN A 90 -10.70 4.34 9.19
CA GLN A 90 -11.83 5.05 8.60
C GLN A 90 -12.79 4.16 7.79
N TYR A 91 -13.07 2.94 8.24
CA TYR A 91 -14.41 2.38 8.01
C TYR A 91 -15.16 2.57 9.32
N PRO A 92 -16.31 3.28 9.35
CA PRO A 92 -17.14 3.27 10.54
C PRO A 92 -17.41 1.81 10.88
N GLU A 93 -17.02 1.42 12.09
CA GLU A 93 -17.41 0.14 12.69
C GLU A 93 -18.89 -0.12 12.36
N PRO A 94 -19.31 -1.36 12.05
CA PRO A 94 -20.71 -1.65 11.70
C PRO A 94 -21.71 -1.13 12.75
N ALA A 95 -21.27 -0.95 14.00
CA ALA A 95 -22.02 -0.26 15.06
C ALA A 95 -22.29 1.23 14.76
N SER A 96 -21.29 1.97 14.24
CA SER A 96 -21.41 3.39 13.87
C SER A 96 -22.37 3.61 12.71
N LEU A 97 -22.38 2.71 11.71
CA LEU A 97 -23.38 2.75 10.64
C LEU A 97 -24.79 2.51 11.21
N ALA A 98 -24.96 1.48 12.04
CA ALA A 98 -26.26 1.16 12.64
C ALA A 98 -26.82 2.31 13.51
N GLU A 99 -25.96 3.07 14.18
CA GLU A 99 -26.34 4.28 14.92
C GLU A 99 -26.71 5.44 14.00
N GLN A 100 -25.96 5.66 12.91
CA GLN A 100 -26.32 6.64 11.87
C GLN A 100 -27.67 6.33 11.21
N TRP A 101 -27.96 5.05 10.91
CA TRP A 101 -29.25 4.63 10.34
C TRP A 101 -30.43 4.86 11.30
N LYS A 102 -30.20 4.78 12.62
CA LYS A 102 -31.20 5.10 13.65
C LYS A 102 -31.41 6.60 13.85
N ALA A 103 -30.40 7.41 13.52
CA ALA A 103 -30.44 8.86 13.64
C ALA A 103 -31.03 9.57 12.40
N LEU A 104 -31.24 8.85 11.29
CA LEU A 104 -31.89 9.42 10.12
C LEU A 104 -33.40 9.59 10.37
N PRO A 105 -33.98 10.77 10.08
CA PRO A 105 -35.41 10.97 10.20
C PRO A 105 -36.14 10.02 9.25
N SER A 106 -37.12 9.30 9.80
CA SER A 106 -37.98 8.37 9.08
C SER A 106 -38.47 9.02 7.80
N GLN A 107 -38.00 8.51 6.65
CA GLN A 107 -38.52 8.89 5.35
C GLN A 107 -39.92 8.27 5.23
N SER A 108 -40.91 8.96 5.81
CA SER A 108 -42.31 8.69 5.53
C SER A 108 -42.65 9.27 4.14
N LYS A 109 -43.34 8.44 3.36
CA LYS A 109 -43.72 8.60 1.94
C LYS A 109 -44.26 9.98 1.55
#